data_AF-A0A8H4MPB2-F1
#
_entry.id   AF-A0A8H4MPB2-F1
#
_cell.length_a   1.000
_cell.length_b   1.000
_cell.length_c   1.000
_cell.angle_alpha   90.00
_cell.angle_beta   90.00
_cell.angle_gamma   90.00
#
_symmetry.space_group_name_H-M   'P 1'
#
loop_
_entity.id
_entity.type
_entity.pdbx_description
1 polymer ?
#
loop_
_entity_poly.entity_id
_entity_poly.type
_entity_poly.pdbx_seq_one_letter_code
_entity_poly.pdbx_strand_id
1 'polypeptide(L)'
;MVKIAILPLAVLAALAPFAAADNCKTGLNYCGYNLLNIGNYAAQVNGALEAAGQPTDDAHIRESLFHCNGGSNGDISFITYCGGGCTDGGSGRSDYC
;
A
#
# COMPACT_ATOMS: atom_id res chain seq x y z
N MET A 1 4.57 45.13 46.53
CA MET A 1 3.88 44.75 45.29
C MET A 1 4.97 44.31 44.30
N VAL A 2 5.16 43.00 44.09
CA VAL A 2 6.16 42.48 43.15
C VAL A 2 5.43 41.86 41.98
N LYS A 3 5.63 42.43 40.80
CA LYS A 3 5.01 42.07 39.53
C LYS A 3 5.61 40.73 39.08
N ILE A 4 4.78 39.69 39.01
CA ILE A 4 5.17 38.36 38.54
C ILE A 4 5.45 38.48 37.03
N ALA A 5 6.72 38.38 36.66
CA ALA A 5 7.15 38.32 35.26
C ALA A 5 6.81 36.92 34.72
N ILE A 6 5.89 36.87 33.78
CA ILE A 6 5.39 35.65 33.15
C ILE A 6 6.34 35.30 32.00
N LEU A 7 7.11 34.22 32.13
CA LEU A 7 7.94 33.67 31.05
C LEU A 7 7.04 32.95 30.03
N PRO A 8 7.13 33.23 28.72
CA PRO A 8 6.34 32.52 27.73
C PRO A 8 6.97 31.15 27.47
N LEU A 9 6.23 30.08 27.78
CA LEU A 9 6.59 28.71 27.47
C LEU A 9 6.32 28.48 25.97
N ALA A 10 7.36 28.54 25.14
CA ALA A 10 7.25 28.25 23.71
C ALA A 10 7.05 26.73 23.49
N VAL A 11 5.82 26.33 23.16
CA VAL A 11 5.49 24.95 22.81
C VAL A 11 5.86 24.74 21.34
N LEU A 12 6.99 24.06 21.08
CA LEU A 12 7.33 23.58 19.74
C LEU A 12 6.45 22.37 19.43
N ALA A 13 5.35 22.57 18.71
CA ALA A 13 4.60 21.48 18.12
C ALA A 13 5.42 20.88 16.97
N ALA A 14 6.05 19.73 17.20
CA ALA A 14 6.70 18.96 16.15
C ALA A 14 5.62 18.37 15.24
N LEU A 15 5.37 19.02 14.11
CA LEU A 15 4.60 18.44 13.01
C LEU A 15 5.47 17.35 12.39
N ALA A 16 5.33 16.11 12.84
CA ALA A 16 5.89 14.98 12.11
C ALA A 16 5.20 14.95 10.73
N PRO A 17 5.95 14.99 9.61
CA PRO A 17 5.35 14.83 8.30
C PRO A 17 4.74 13.42 8.25
N PHE A 18 3.42 13.34 8.11
CA PHE A 18 2.76 12.11 7.71
C PHE A 18 3.27 11.81 6.30
N ALA A 19 4.19 10.84 6.19
CA ALA A 19 4.53 10.29 4.89
C ALA A 19 3.25 9.64 4.33
N ALA A 20 2.61 10.31 3.37
CA ALA A 20 1.60 9.66 2.56
C ALA A 20 2.35 8.57 1.79
N ALA A 21 2.08 7.29 2.11
CA ALA A 21 2.55 6.20 1.30
C ALA A 21 2.00 6.38 -0.12
N ASP A 22 2.82 6.17 -1.14
CA ASP A 22 2.31 6.16 -2.50
C ASP A 22 1.24 5.06 -2.61
N ASN A 23 0.09 5.41 -3.17
CA ASN A 23 -0.96 4.44 -3.46
C ASN A 23 -0.72 3.83 -4.84
N CYS A 24 -1.24 2.61 -5.05
CA CYS A 24 -1.35 2.05 -6.39
C CYS A 24 -2.12 3.02 -7.29
N LYS A 25 -1.79 3.05 -8.58
CA LYS A 25 -2.50 3.89 -9.54
C LYS A 25 -3.82 3.24 -9.90
N THR A 26 -4.91 3.92 -9.58
CA THR A 26 -6.28 3.48 -9.84
C THR A 26 -6.46 3.00 -11.28
N GLY A 27 -7.08 1.82 -11.44
CA GLY A 27 -7.40 1.21 -12.73
C GLY A 27 -6.26 0.38 -13.34
N LEU A 28 -5.06 0.37 -12.74
CA LEU A 28 -3.98 -0.52 -13.15
C LEU A 28 -4.01 -1.84 -12.37
N ASN A 29 -3.41 -2.86 -12.97
CA ASN A 29 -3.14 -4.12 -12.30
C ASN A 29 -1.70 -4.15 -11.80
N TYR A 30 -1.49 -4.82 -10.68
CA TYR A 30 -0.18 -4.95 -10.04
C TYR A 30 0.08 -6.39 -9.63
N CYS A 31 1.28 -6.87 -9.89
CA CYS A 31 1.83 -8.04 -9.24
C CYS A 31 1.91 -7.78 -7.73
N GLY A 32 1.67 -8.81 -6.94
CA GLY A 32 1.76 -8.71 -5.49
C GLY A 32 3.12 -8.19 -5.01
N TYR A 33 4.23 -8.62 -5.63
CA TYR A 33 5.56 -8.08 -5.29
C TYR A 33 5.70 -6.59 -5.57
N ASN A 34 5.04 -6.05 -6.60
CA ASN A 34 5.06 -4.61 -6.91
C ASN A 34 4.25 -3.82 -5.89
N LEU A 35 3.10 -4.34 -5.44
CA LEU A 35 2.35 -3.77 -4.32
C LEU A 35 3.17 -3.76 -3.03
N LEU A 36 3.88 -4.86 -2.72
CA LEU A 36 4.76 -4.92 -1.55
C LEU A 36 5.91 -3.91 -1.63
N ASN A 37 6.45 -3.67 -2.83
CA ASN A 37 7.50 -2.66 -3.05
C ASN A 37 6.99 -1.22 -2.89
N ILE A 38 5.74 -0.94 -3.25
CA ILE A 38 5.10 0.35 -2.94
C ILE A 38 5.00 0.54 -1.42
N GLY A 39 4.73 -0.55 -0.69
CA GLY A 39 4.63 -0.56 0.77
C GLY A 39 3.20 -0.35 1.27
N ASN A 40 2.94 -0.75 2.52
CA ASN A 40 1.61 -0.71 3.16
C ASN A 40 0.54 -1.67 2.55
N TYR A 41 0.88 -2.50 1.57
CA TYR A 41 -0.08 -3.44 0.94
C TYR A 41 -0.09 -4.85 1.52
N ALA A 42 0.86 -5.23 2.39
CA ALA A 42 1.00 -6.63 2.84
C ALA A 42 -0.29 -7.20 3.46
N ALA A 43 -0.97 -6.42 4.32
CA ALA A 43 -2.23 -6.84 4.92
C ALA A 43 -3.38 -6.92 3.89
N GLN A 44 -3.44 -5.97 2.95
CA GLN A 44 -4.46 -5.96 1.90
C GLN A 44 -4.29 -7.13 0.92
N VAL A 45 -3.06 -7.47 0.55
CA VAL A 45 -2.74 -8.62 -0.31
C VAL A 45 -3.21 -9.92 0.34
N ASN A 46 -2.85 -10.14 1.61
CA ASN A 46 -3.31 -11.32 2.34
C ASN A 46 -4.84 -11.36 2.46
N GLY A 47 -5.48 -10.25 2.83
CA GLY A 47 -6.94 -10.18 2.92
C GLY A 47 -7.63 -10.44 1.59
N ALA A 48 -7.09 -9.94 0.48
CA ALA A 48 -7.63 -10.19 -0.86
C ALA A 48 -7.48 -11.66 -1.29
N LEU A 49 -6.36 -12.31 -0.94
CA LEU A 49 -6.16 -13.75 -1.18
C LEU A 49 -7.12 -14.60 -0.34
N GLU A 50 -7.24 -14.31 0.96
CA GLU A 50 -8.16 -15.01 1.86
C GLU A 50 -9.61 -14.88 1.41
N ALA A 51 -10.03 -13.66 1.03
CA ALA A 51 -11.36 -13.40 0.50
C ALA A 51 -11.64 -14.15 -0.81
N ALA A 52 -10.60 -14.41 -1.61
CA ALA A 52 -10.67 -15.21 -2.83
C ALA A 52 -10.46 -16.72 -2.59
N GLY A 53 -10.31 -17.16 -1.34
CA GLY A 53 -10.06 -18.56 -0.99
C GLY A 53 -8.70 -19.08 -1.48
N GLN A 54 -7.73 -18.20 -1.70
CA GLN A 54 -6.38 -18.53 -2.10
C GLN A 54 -5.46 -18.72 -0.88
N PRO A 55 -4.40 -19.54 -1.00
CA PRO A 55 -3.32 -19.57 -0.03
C PRO A 55 -2.66 -18.20 0.14
N THR A 56 -2.13 -17.94 1.33
CA THR A 56 -1.33 -16.75 1.68
C THR A 56 0.15 -17.10 1.85
N ASP A 57 0.64 -18.05 1.06
CA ASP A 57 2.08 -18.35 0.98
C ASP A 57 2.83 -17.32 0.12
N ASP A 58 4.17 -17.31 0.20
CA ASP A 58 5.01 -16.32 -0.49
C ASP A 58 4.78 -16.29 -2.01
N ALA A 59 4.50 -17.45 -2.63
CA ALA A 59 4.25 -17.51 -4.06
C ALA A 59 2.93 -16.82 -4.40
N HIS A 60 1.84 -17.13 -3.69
CA HIS A 60 0.56 -16.47 -3.94
C HIS A 60 0.60 -14.97 -3.60
N ILE A 61 1.29 -14.60 -2.52
CA ILE A 61 1.46 -13.20 -2.14
C ILE A 61 2.18 -12.42 -3.23
N ARG A 62 3.26 -12.96 -3.80
CA ARG A 62 4.13 -12.22 -4.71
C ARG A 62 3.69 -12.32 -6.17
N GLU A 63 3.25 -13.49 -6.60
CA GLU A 63 2.99 -13.81 -8.00
C GLU A 63 1.50 -13.74 -8.37
N SER A 64 0.62 -13.34 -7.45
CA SER A 64 -0.76 -13.02 -7.81
C SER A 64 -0.88 -11.64 -8.43
N LEU A 65 -1.84 -11.50 -9.33
CA LEU A 65 -2.23 -10.26 -9.97
C LEU A 65 -3.43 -9.65 -9.25
N PHE A 66 -3.34 -8.37 -8.93
CA PHE A 66 -4.36 -7.61 -8.23
C PHE A 66 -4.78 -6.38 -9.04
N HIS A 67 -6.05 -5.99 -8.97
CA HIS A 67 -6.56 -4.75 -9.52
C HIS A 67 -6.52 -3.64 -8.48
N CYS A 68 -6.02 -2.46 -8.85
CA CYS A 68 -6.08 -1.27 -8.00
C CYS A 68 -7.43 -0.54 -8.19
N ASN A 69 -8.33 -0.67 -7.22
CA ASN A 69 -9.60 0.06 -7.20
C ASN A 69 -9.43 1.53 -6.84
N GLY A 70 -8.33 1.89 -6.17
CA GLY A 70 -8.04 3.24 -5.71
C GLY A 70 -8.65 3.55 -4.33
N GLY A 71 -8.96 4.81 -4.05
CA GLY A 71 -9.40 5.24 -2.73
C GLY A 71 -8.26 5.79 -1.87
N SER A 72 -8.55 6.14 -0.62
CA SER A 72 -7.57 6.80 0.27
C SER A 72 -6.35 5.93 0.61
N ASN A 73 -6.51 4.61 0.56
CA ASN A 73 -5.45 3.63 0.86
C ASN A 73 -5.10 2.74 -0.34
N GLY A 74 -5.58 3.09 -1.55
CA GLY A 74 -5.35 2.32 -2.77
C GLY A 74 -5.94 0.90 -2.71
N ASP A 75 -7.19 0.74 -2.33
CA ASP A 75 -7.83 -0.57 -2.15
C ASP A 75 -7.64 -1.48 -3.37
N ILE A 76 -7.33 -2.76 -3.12
CA ILE A 76 -7.06 -3.74 -4.17
C ILE A 76 -8.08 -4.87 -4.20
N SER A 77 -8.16 -5.57 -5.33
CA SER A 77 -8.93 -6.81 -5.47
C SER A 77 -8.11 -7.87 -6.18
N PHE A 78 -8.21 -9.11 -5.72
CA PHE A 78 -7.56 -10.25 -6.38
C PHE A 78 -8.14 -10.49 -7.77
N ILE A 79 -7.28 -10.72 -8.76
CA ILE A 79 -7.68 -11.11 -10.12
C ILE A 79 -7.39 -12.61 -10.33
N THR A 80 -6.12 -13.00 -10.19
CA THR A 80 -5.68 -14.38 -10.44
C THR A 80 -4.30 -14.65 -9.86
N TYR A 81 -3.95 -15.92 -9.65
CA TYR A 81 -2.60 -16.35 -9.30
C TYR A 81 -1.82 -16.67 -10.59
N CYS A 82 -0.68 -16.01 -10.83
CA CYS A 82 0.15 -16.29 -11.99
C CYS A 82 1.05 -17.49 -11.70
N GLY A 83 0.59 -18.71 -12.00
CA GLY A 83 1.36 -19.95 -11.75
C GLY A 83 2.72 -20.04 -12.47
N GLY A 84 2.94 -19.23 -13.50
CA GLY A 84 4.23 -19.10 -14.21
C GLY A 84 5.10 -17.91 -13.74
N GLY A 85 4.66 -17.17 -12.73
CA GLY A 85 5.22 -15.89 -12.31
C GLY A 85 4.46 -14.69 -12.89
N CYS A 86 4.47 -13.58 -12.17
CA CYS A 86 3.84 -12.33 -12.56
C CYS A 86 4.87 -11.37 -13.17
N THR A 87 4.51 -10.69 -14.26
CA THR A 87 5.42 -9.81 -15.00
C THR A 87 5.04 -8.34 -14.84
N ASP A 88 6.03 -7.52 -14.47
CA ASP A 88 5.91 -6.07 -14.40
C ASP A 88 5.69 -5.47 -15.79
N GLY A 89 4.58 -4.74 -15.95
CA GLY A 89 4.23 -4.05 -17.19
C GLY A 89 5.06 -2.77 -17.44
N GLY A 90 5.75 -2.30 -16.42
CA GLY A 90 6.53 -1.07 -16.40
C GLY A 90 5.71 0.15 -15.96
N SER A 91 6.41 1.27 -15.79
CA SER A 91 5.82 2.50 -15.22
C SER A 91 4.55 2.96 -15.95
N GLY A 92 3.45 3.07 -15.21
CA GLY A 92 2.17 3.54 -15.71
C GLY A 92 1.39 2.53 -16.57
N ARG A 93 1.82 1.27 -16.60
CA ARG A 93 1.15 0.16 -17.30
C ARG A 93 0.72 -0.90 -16.29
N SER A 94 -0.27 -1.71 -16.68
CA SER A 94 -0.72 -2.83 -15.88
C SER A 94 0.26 -4.00 -15.97
N ASP A 95 0.50 -4.63 -14.83
CA ASP A 95 1.18 -5.91 -14.74
C ASP A 95 0.30 -7.04 -15.30
N TYR A 96 0.92 -8.19 -15.58
CA TYR A 96 0.25 -9.32 -16.24
C TYR A 96 0.82 -10.68 -15.86
N CYS A 97 -0.03 -11.70 -15.99
CA CYS A 97 0.37 -13.07 -16.27
C CYS A 97 0.34 -13.26 -17.81
#